data_AF-A0A949I5E9-F1
#
_entry.id   AF-A0A949I5E9-F1
#
_cell.length_a   1.000
_cell.length_b   1.000
_cell.length_c   1.000
_cell.angle_alpha   90.00
_cell.angle_beta   90.00
_cell.angle_gamma   90.00
#
_symmetry.space_group_name_H-M   'P 1'
#
loop_
_entity.id
_entity.type
_entity.pdbx_description
1 polymer ?
#
loop_
_entity_poly.entity_id
_entity_poly.type
_entity_poly.pdbx_seq_one_letter_code
_entity_poly.pdbx_strand_id
1 'polypeptide(L)'
;DVARRELWWLSNRAQAAVAVTPGVHGLSNALLDTPWPKVAHSTQRLATLLRPHAAPDHAQLLDAMLDTRVADDAALPSTGVGIDTERMLSPAFIRSPRYGTRCTTLVTASDVGAQVTEQSHAHPGQAAQQRQFEWAWQRER
;
A
#
# COMPACT_ATOMS: atom_id res chain seq x y z
N ASP A 1 13.94 -12.32 -7.76
CA ASP A 1 14.96 -13.19 -7.14
C ASP A 1 15.61 -12.36 -6.03
N VAL A 2 15.35 -12.71 -4.76
CA VAL A 2 15.87 -11.94 -3.61
C VAL A 2 17.41 -11.93 -3.61
N ALA A 3 18.05 -12.96 -4.19
CA ALA A 3 19.50 -13.03 -4.33
C ALA A 3 20.03 -12.05 -5.41
N ARG A 4 19.26 -11.78 -6.46
CA ARG A 4 19.61 -10.78 -7.50
C ARG A 4 19.25 -9.34 -7.11
N ARG A 5 18.50 -9.15 -6.00
CA ARG A 5 17.98 -7.85 -5.56
C ARG A 5 17.14 -7.13 -6.62
N GLU A 6 16.45 -7.91 -7.44
CA GLU A 6 15.56 -7.40 -8.48
C GLU A 6 14.10 -7.65 -8.10
N LEU A 7 13.30 -6.59 -8.23
CA LEU A 7 11.86 -6.62 -8.13
C LEU A 7 11.27 -6.26 -9.50
N TRP A 8 10.30 -7.06 -9.95
CA TRP A 8 9.63 -6.87 -11.23
C TRP A 8 8.12 -6.85 -11.00
N TRP A 9 7.43 -5.95 -11.68
CA TRP A 9 5.98 -5.87 -11.71
C TRP A 9 5.46 -6.37 -13.06
N LEU A 10 4.42 -7.20 -13.02
CA LEU A 10 3.74 -7.73 -14.19
C LEU A 10 2.23 -7.53 -14.04
N SER A 11 1.56 -7.22 -15.13
CA SER A 11 0.11 -7.07 -15.18
C SER A 11 -0.43 -7.60 -16.49
N ASN A 12 -1.63 -8.18 -16.46
CA ASN A 12 -2.39 -8.54 -17.66
C ASN A 12 -2.80 -7.33 -18.53
N ARG A 13 -2.61 -6.10 -18.03
CA ARG A 13 -2.84 -4.84 -18.76
C ARG A 13 -1.55 -4.19 -19.24
N ALA A 14 -0.39 -4.68 -18.82
CA ALA A 14 0.91 -4.20 -19.26
C ALA A 14 1.41 -5.03 -20.45
N GLN A 15 2.14 -4.40 -21.37
CA GLN A 15 2.69 -5.09 -22.55
C GLN A 15 3.86 -6.02 -22.20
N ALA A 16 4.57 -5.74 -21.10
CA ALA A 16 5.72 -6.49 -20.63
C ALA A 16 5.89 -6.32 -19.11
N ALA A 17 6.73 -7.16 -18.50
CA ALA A 17 7.19 -6.94 -17.14
C ALA A 17 8.02 -5.65 -17.05
N VAL A 18 7.87 -4.91 -15.97
CA VAL A 18 8.59 -3.66 -15.69
C VAL A 18 9.46 -3.86 -14.46
N ALA A 19 10.74 -3.47 -14.55
CA ALA A 19 11.63 -3.47 -13.39
C ALA A 19 11.19 -2.38 -12.40
N VAL A 20 11.03 -2.75 -11.13
CA VAL A 20 10.77 -1.82 -10.04
C VAL A 20 12.11 -1.35 -9.50
N THR A 21 12.49 -0.14 -9.86
CA THR A 21 13.76 0.47 -9.46
C THR A 21 13.77 0.81 -7.97
N PRO A 22 14.94 1.02 -7.35
CA PRO A 22 15.00 1.54 -5.98
C PRO A 22 14.25 2.88 -5.86
N GLY A 23 13.29 2.97 -4.95
CA GLY A 23 12.47 4.16 -4.77
C GLY A 23 11.14 3.86 -4.07
N VAL A 24 10.27 4.87 -4.02
CA VAL A 24 8.89 4.72 -3.55
C VAL A 24 7.97 4.57 -4.76
N HIS A 25 7.26 3.44 -4.82
CA HIS A 25 6.32 3.11 -5.87
C HIS A 25 4.92 2.89 -5.31
N GLY A 26 3.91 3.08 -6.13
CA GLY A 26 2.50 3.01 -5.75
C GLY A 26 1.69 2.15 -6.70
N LEU A 27 0.83 1.29 -6.14
CA LEU A 27 -0.06 0.43 -6.93
C LEU A 27 -1.48 0.49 -6.35
N SER A 28 -2.46 0.55 -7.25
CA SER A 28 -3.88 0.41 -6.93
C SER A 28 -4.55 -0.37 -8.07
N ASN A 29 -5.80 -0.07 -8.42
CA ASN A 29 -6.56 -0.76 -9.47
C ASN A 29 -6.18 -0.32 -10.91
N ALA A 30 -4.96 0.17 -11.10
CA ALA A 30 -4.40 0.66 -12.36
C ALA A 30 -2.97 0.13 -12.58
N LEU A 31 -2.27 0.63 -13.59
CA LEU A 31 -0.86 0.28 -13.82
C LEU A 31 0.02 0.82 -12.68
N LEU A 32 1.22 0.24 -12.51
CA LEU A 32 2.21 0.72 -11.55
C LEU A 32 2.45 2.23 -11.70
N ASP A 33 2.48 2.95 -10.57
CA ASP A 33 2.70 4.38 -10.47
C ASP A 33 1.67 5.26 -11.21
N THR A 34 0.49 4.72 -11.54
CA THR A 34 -0.62 5.55 -12.02
C THR A 34 -0.95 6.61 -10.95
N PRO A 35 -0.95 7.91 -11.28
CA PRO A 35 -0.95 9.00 -10.30
C PRO A 35 -2.35 9.30 -9.75
N TRP A 36 -3.09 8.29 -9.33
CA TRP A 36 -4.36 8.51 -8.63
C TRP A 36 -4.11 9.24 -7.31
N PRO A 37 -5.05 10.10 -6.85
CA PRO A 37 -4.84 10.93 -5.67
C PRO A 37 -4.36 10.16 -4.44
N LYS A 38 -5.00 9.03 -4.09
CA LYS A 38 -4.53 8.17 -2.98
C LYS A 38 -3.12 7.62 -3.18
N VAL A 39 -2.76 7.26 -4.40
CA VAL A 39 -1.43 6.71 -4.71
C VAL A 39 -0.39 7.81 -4.52
N ALA A 40 -0.61 8.99 -5.08
CA ALA A 40 0.28 10.14 -4.92
C ALA A 40 0.43 10.55 -3.45
N HIS A 41 -0.67 10.60 -2.70
CA HIS A 41 -0.64 10.93 -1.28
C HIS A 41 0.06 9.87 -0.42
N SER A 42 -0.26 8.59 -0.60
CA SER A 42 0.36 7.51 0.16
C SER A 42 1.86 7.39 -0.12
N THR A 43 2.26 7.50 -1.39
CA THR A 43 3.69 7.47 -1.78
C THR A 43 4.45 8.68 -1.23
N GLN A 44 3.87 9.88 -1.27
CA GLN A 44 4.48 11.07 -0.66
C GLN A 44 4.61 10.95 0.87
N ARG A 45 3.60 10.39 1.55
CA ARG A 45 3.61 10.16 3.00
C ARG A 45 4.67 9.13 3.38
N LEU A 46 4.77 8.03 2.63
CA LEU A 46 5.82 7.02 2.81
C LEU A 46 7.21 7.62 2.58
N ALA A 47 7.42 8.35 1.47
CA ALA A 47 8.69 9.02 1.19
C ALA A 47 9.09 9.96 2.33
N THR A 48 8.12 10.67 2.92
CA THR A 48 8.36 11.55 4.08
C THR A 48 8.80 10.77 5.31
N LEU A 49 8.14 9.65 5.63
CA LEU A 49 8.49 8.78 6.76
C LEU A 49 9.85 8.10 6.61
N LEU A 50 10.33 7.94 5.37
CA LEU A 50 11.64 7.38 5.06
C LEU A 50 12.78 8.41 5.08
N ARG A 51 12.50 9.72 5.19
CA ARG A 51 13.54 10.78 5.23
C ARG A 51 14.43 10.77 6.48
N PRO A 52 13.92 10.52 7.70
CA PRO A 52 14.77 10.45 8.89
C PRO A 52 15.84 9.37 8.76
N HIS A 53 16.98 9.53 9.44
CA HIS A 53 18.05 8.52 9.46
C HIS A 53 17.69 7.20 10.17
N ALA A 54 16.50 7.12 10.78
CA ALA A 54 15.95 5.92 11.36
C ALA A 54 14.81 5.39 10.47
N ALA A 55 14.84 4.09 10.19
CA ALA A 55 13.74 3.43 9.49
C ALA A 55 12.46 3.55 10.34
N PRO A 56 11.31 3.94 9.76
CA PRO A 56 10.06 4.01 10.50
C PRO A 56 9.64 2.62 10.94
N ASP A 57 9.09 2.52 12.15
CA ASP A 57 8.57 1.25 12.64
C ASP A 57 7.23 0.87 11.95
N HIS A 58 6.79 -0.36 12.19
CA HIS A 58 5.55 -0.85 11.60
C HIS A 58 4.31 -0.05 12.07
N ALA A 59 4.32 0.52 13.28
CA ALA A 59 3.19 1.31 13.78
C ALA A 59 3.06 2.64 13.04
N GLN A 60 4.17 3.35 12.80
CA GLN A 60 4.20 4.60 12.02
C GLN A 60 3.72 4.37 10.58
N LEU A 61 4.13 3.25 9.98
CA LEU A 61 3.74 2.87 8.62
C LEU A 61 2.27 2.43 8.54
N LEU A 62 1.74 1.75 9.56
CA LEU A 62 0.31 1.44 9.64
C LEU A 62 -0.55 2.71 9.76
N ASP A 63 -0.15 3.66 10.60
CA ASP A 63 -0.83 4.96 10.72
C ASP A 63 -0.80 5.75 9.40
N ALA A 64 0.29 5.61 8.63
CA ALA A 64 0.43 6.19 7.30
C ALA A 64 -0.71 5.81 6.35
N MET A 65 -1.26 4.60 6.54
CA MET A 65 -2.29 4.00 5.68
C MET A 65 -3.72 4.30 6.14
N LEU A 66 -3.94 4.93 7.30
CA LEU A 66 -5.27 5.28 7.82
C LEU A 66 -5.85 6.56 7.18
N ASP A 67 -5.40 6.91 5.99
CA ASP A 67 -5.80 8.12 5.28
C ASP A 67 -7.20 8.01 4.66
N THR A 68 -8.15 8.77 5.22
CA THR A 68 -9.56 8.79 4.81
C THR A 68 -9.90 9.96 3.87
N ARG A 69 -8.91 10.70 3.35
CA ARG A 69 -9.16 11.85 2.47
C ARG A 69 -9.88 11.41 1.20
N VAL A 70 -11.02 12.03 0.93
CA VAL A 70 -11.75 11.88 -0.33
C VAL A 70 -11.13 12.85 -1.33
N ALA A 71 -10.86 12.38 -2.55
CA ALA A 71 -10.30 13.21 -3.60
C ALA A 71 -11.37 14.12 -4.22
N ASP A 72 -10.95 15.30 -4.70
CA ASP A 72 -11.81 16.20 -5.46
C ASP A 72 -12.32 15.52 -6.73
N ASP A 73 -13.56 15.80 -7.12
CA ASP A 73 -14.20 15.19 -8.29
C ASP A 73 -13.38 15.32 -9.57
N ALA A 74 -12.75 16.48 -9.76
CA ALA A 74 -11.90 16.76 -10.93
C ALA A 74 -10.62 15.91 -10.97
N ALA A 75 -10.20 15.36 -9.83
CA ALA A 75 -9.02 14.51 -9.70
C ALA A 75 -9.37 13.01 -9.63
N LEU A 76 -10.67 12.66 -9.61
CA LEU A 76 -11.12 11.28 -9.62
C LEU A 76 -10.85 10.63 -10.99
N PRO A 77 -10.47 9.34 -11.01
CA PRO A 77 -10.39 8.62 -12.27
C PRO A 77 -11.78 8.42 -12.86
N SER A 78 -11.84 8.20 -14.18
CA SER A 78 -13.06 7.81 -14.88
C SER A 78 -13.00 6.32 -15.22
N THR A 79 -13.23 5.45 -14.23
CA THR A 79 -13.13 3.98 -14.41
C THR A 79 -14.43 3.33 -14.87
N GLY A 80 -15.54 4.09 -14.93
CA GLY A 80 -16.85 3.63 -15.37
C GLY A 80 -17.80 3.19 -14.25
N VAL A 81 -17.41 3.32 -12.98
CA VAL A 81 -18.24 2.90 -11.82
C VAL A 81 -19.20 4.00 -11.29
N GLY A 82 -19.20 5.16 -11.94
CA GLY A 82 -19.99 6.34 -11.54
C GLY A 82 -19.35 7.16 -10.41
N ILE A 83 -19.66 8.46 -10.40
CA ILE A 83 -18.95 9.44 -9.55
C ILE A 83 -19.03 9.15 -8.05
N ASP A 84 -20.18 8.71 -7.55
CA ASP A 84 -20.35 8.42 -6.12
C ASP A 84 -19.51 7.22 -5.67
N THR A 85 -19.35 6.23 -6.56
CA THR A 85 -18.48 5.08 -6.30
C THR A 85 -17.01 5.49 -6.40
N GLU A 86 -16.63 6.32 -7.36
CA GLU A 86 -15.26 6.86 -7.46
C GLU A 86 -14.88 7.64 -6.19
N ARG A 87 -15.76 8.53 -5.71
CA ARG A 87 -15.59 9.26 -4.44
C ARG A 87 -15.38 8.31 -3.27
N MET A 88 -16.25 7.31 -3.14
CA MET A 88 -16.19 6.31 -2.06
C MET A 88 -14.89 5.51 -2.08
N LEU A 89 -14.35 5.18 -3.25
CA LEU A 89 -13.13 4.37 -3.43
C LEU A 89 -11.84 5.21 -3.46
N SER A 90 -11.96 6.54 -3.43
CA SER A 90 -10.84 7.48 -3.56
C SER A 90 -9.89 7.51 -2.36
N PRO A 91 -10.29 7.25 -1.09
CA PRO A 91 -9.34 7.19 0.01
C PRO A 91 -8.44 5.95 -0.03
N ALA A 92 -7.29 6.03 0.65
CA ALA A 92 -6.47 4.83 0.92
C ALA A 92 -7.15 3.94 1.97
N PHE A 93 -7.76 4.55 2.99
CA PHE A 93 -8.56 3.88 4.01
C PHE A 93 -10.05 4.16 3.79
N ILE A 94 -10.75 3.22 3.14
CA ILE A 94 -12.14 3.40 2.78
C ILE A 94 -13.04 3.12 3.98
N ARG A 95 -13.87 4.09 4.35
CA ARG A 95 -14.91 3.97 5.38
C ARG A 95 -16.26 4.31 4.75
N SER A 96 -17.09 3.30 4.52
CA SER A 96 -18.49 3.50 4.13
C SER A 96 -19.39 2.45 4.78
N PRO A 97 -20.72 2.68 4.86
CA PRO A 97 -21.66 1.71 5.42
C PRO A 97 -21.79 0.39 4.64
N ARG A 98 -21.34 0.34 3.38
CA ARG A 98 -21.53 -0.81 2.47
C ARG A 98 -20.23 -1.47 2.02
N TYR A 99 -19.09 -0.80 2.22
CA TYR A 99 -17.78 -1.22 1.76
C TYR A 99 -16.68 -0.50 2.54
N GLY A 100 -15.58 -1.17 2.87
CA GLY A 100 -14.49 -0.52 3.57
C GLY A 100 -13.24 -1.37 3.68
N THR A 101 -12.14 -0.72 4.04
CA THR A 101 -10.85 -1.37 4.28
C THR A 101 -10.97 -2.33 5.46
N ARG A 102 -10.66 -3.62 5.22
CA ARG A 102 -10.77 -4.70 6.21
C ARG A 102 -9.44 -5.03 6.88
N CYS A 103 -8.34 -4.84 6.17
CA CYS A 103 -6.98 -5.08 6.67
C CYS A 103 -6.04 -4.00 6.15
N THR A 104 -5.05 -3.66 6.97
CA THR A 104 -3.84 -2.96 6.56
C THR A 104 -2.67 -3.88 6.87
N THR A 105 -1.95 -4.31 5.83
CA THR A 105 -0.84 -5.26 5.97
C THR A 105 0.45 -4.56 5.58
N LEU A 106 1.42 -4.61 6.47
CA LEU A 106 2.75 -4.07 6.24
C LEU A 106 3.76 -5.20 6.20
N VAL A 107 4.63 -5.17 5.20
CA VAL A 107 5.69 -6.15 4.99
C VAL A 107 7.01 -5.40 4.87
N THR A 108 7.98 -5.77 5.70
CA THR A 108 9.39 -5.40 5.51
C THR A 108 10.19 -6.66 5.27
N ALA A 109 11.13 -6.61 4.33
CA ALA A 109 11.98 -7.74 3.97
C ALA A 109 13.40 -7.27 3.71
N SER A 110 14.37 -8.06 4.16
CA SER A 110 15.80 -7.85 3.98
C SER A 110 16.49 -9.16 3.59
N ASP A 111 17.81 -9.18 3.59
CA ASP A 111 18.62 -10.36 3.35
C ASP A 111 18.75 -11.31 4.55
N VAL A 112 18.16 -10.93 5.70
CA VAL A 112 18.14 -11.77 6.92
C VAL A 112 16.76 -12.37 7.21
N GLY A 113 15.69 -11.73 6.74
CA GLY A 113 14.34 -12.16 7.06
C GLY A 113 13.25 -11.25 6.51
N ALA A 114 12.03 -11.49 6.98
CA ALA A 114 10.88 -10.62 6.76
C ALA A 114 10.06 -10.47 8.04
N GLN A 115 9.45 -9.30 8.20
CA GLN A 115 8.47 -9.01 9.25
C GLN A 115 7.17 -8.58 8.58
N VAL A 116 6.05 -9.10 9.07
CA VAL A 116 4.71 -8.73 8.64
C VAL A 116 3.89 -8.32 9.84
N THR A 117 3.28 -7.13 9.77
CA THR A 117 2.24 -6.71 10.72
C THR A 117 0.94 -6.50 9.95
N GLU A 118 -0.13 -7.14 10.40
CA GLU A 118 -1.48 -6.94 9.86
C GLU A 118 -2.40 -6.38 10.94
N GLN A 119 -3.02 -5.23 10.65
CA GLN A 119 -4.13 -4.67 11.43
C GLN A 119 -5.44 -4.97 10.72
N SER A 120 -6.31 -5.76 11.35
CA SER A 120 -7.69 -5.96 10.89
C SER A 120 -8.60 -4.85 11.39
N HIS A 121 -9.67 -4.57 10.64
CA HIS A 121 -10.64 -3.53 10.94
C HIS A 121 -12.06 -4.09 10.90
N ALA A 122 -12.80 -3.93 11.99
CA ALA A 122 -14.24 -4.15 12.01
C ALA A 122 -14.95 -3.13 11.12
N HIS A 123 -16.16 -3.45 10.70
CA HIS A 123 -16.94 -2.56 9.85
C HIS A 123 -17.81 -1.62 10.71
N PRO A 124 -17.76 -0.28 10.53
CA PRO A 124 -16.93 0.47 9.58
C PRO A 124 -15.68 1.11 10.21
N GLY A 125 -14.50 0.51 9.97
CA GLY A 125 -13.18 1.12 10.16
C GLY A 125 -12.62 1.11 11.58
N GLN A 126 -13.24 0.42 12.54
CA GLN A 126 -12.70 0.29 13.90
C GLN A 126 -11.56 -0.73 13.91
N ALA A 127 -10.40 -0.36 14.48
CA ALA A 127 -9.32 -1.31 14.68
C ALA A 127 -9.81 -2.51 15.50
N ALA A 128 -9.54 -3.72 14.99
CA ALA A 128 -9.84 -4.98 15.63
C ALA A 128 -8.51 -5.64 16.03
N GLN A 129 -8.26 -6.86 15.57
CA GLN A 129 -7.05 -7.60 15.93
C GLN A 129 -5.83 -7.13 15.13
N GLN A 130 -4.69 -7.00 15.81
CA GLN A 130 -3.38 -6.90 15.17
C GLN A 130 -2.64 -8.23 15.28
N ARG A 131 -1.97 -8.66 14.21
CA ARG A 131 -1.12 -9.86 14.17
C ARG A 131 0.27 -9.51 13.65
N GLN A 132 1.27 -10.20 14.16
CA GLN A 132 2.66 -10.03 13.78
C GLN A 132 3.25 -11.40 13.44
N PHE A 133 4.04 -11.44 12.37
CA PHE A 133 4.73 -12.63 11.89
C PHE A 133 6.16 -12.25 11.52
N GLU A 134 7.11 -13.11 11.87
CA GLU A 134 8.53 -12.90 11.62
C GLU A 134 9.15 -14.18 11.06
N TRP A 135 9.98 -14.02 10.04
CA TRP A 135 10.73 -15.11 9.42
C TRP A 135 12.20 -14.73 9.35
N ALA A 136 13.07 -15.68 9.70
CA ALA A 136 14.49 -15.60 9.40
C ALA A 136 14.79 -16.53 8.21
N TRP A 137 15.54 -16.05 7.22
CA TRP A 137 15.95 -16.88 6.10
C TRP A 137 16.96 -17.92 6.58
N GLN A 138 16.64 -19.20 6.44
CA GLN A 138 17.63 -20.24 6.65
C GLN A 138 18.55 -20.28 5.42
N ARG A 139 19.83 -19.97 5.61
CA ARG A 139 20.84 -20.22 4.59
C ARG A 139 21.27 -21.68 4.73
N GLU A 140 20.88 -22.52 3.79
CA GLU A 140 21.53 -23.82 3.62
C GLU A 140 23.02 -23.54 3.34
N ARG A 141 23.89 -24.18 4.13
CA ARG A 141 25.35 -24.06 4.00
C ARG A 141 25.87 -24.89 2.85
#